data_AF-W1YKE9-F1
#
_entry.id   AF-W1YKE9-F1
#
_cell.length_a   1.000
_cell.length_b   1.000
_cell.length_c   1.000
_cell.angle_alpha   90.00
_cell.angle_beta   90.00
_cell.angle_gamma   90.00
#
_symmetry.space_group_name_H-M   'P 1'
#
loop_
_entity.id
_entity.type
_entity.pdbx_description
1 polymer ?
#
loop_
_entity_poly.entity_id
_entity_poly.type
_entity_poly.pdbx_seq_one_letter_code
_entity_poly.pdbx_strand_id
1 'polypeptide(L)' 'SMEEGFKRADILTVHVPLIEATRGLVSTQRLALMKHSAGILNFARPEIVDEAAIVAALDQDYLADSVCDFPSTAV' A
#
# COMPACT_ATOMS: atom_id res chain seq x y z
N SER A 1 -14.20 -1.14 9.66
CA SER A 1 -13.89 -2.27 8.76
C SER A 1 -12.52 -2.04 8.14
N MET A 2 -12.01 -2.98 7.34
CA MET A 2 -10.73 -2.80 6.63
C MET A 2 -10.74 -1.57 5.71
N GLU A 3 -11.82 -1.37 4.93
CA GLU A 3 -11.95 -0.20 4.05
C GLU A 3 -11.90 1.14 4.80
N GLU A 4 -12.53 1.22 5.98
CA GLU A 4 -12.44 2.42 6.82
C GLU A 4 -11.00 2.71 7.28
N GLY A 5 -10.17 1.67 7.44
CA GLY A 5 -8.75 1.83 7.71
C GLY A 5 -8.03 2.56 6.57
N PHE A 6 -8.25 2.12 5.32
CA PHE A 6 -7.69 2.79 4.14
C PHE A 6 -8.19 4.23 4.00
N LYS A 7 -9.49 4.46 4.15
CA LYS A 7 -10.10 5.81 3.96
C LYS A 7 -9.59 6.85 4.96
N ARG A 8 -9.31 6.45 6.19
CA ARG A 8 -9.06 7.38 7.30
C ARG A 8 -7.60 7.54 7.66
N ALA A 9 -6.76 6.56 7.34
CA ALA A 9 -5.34 6.57 7.72
C ALA A 9 -4.58 7.72 7.03
N ASP A 10 -3.76 8.42 7.81
CA ASP A 10 -2.69 9.27 7.29
C ASP A 10 -1.42 8.44 7.04
N ILE A 11 -1.19 7.41 7.85
CA ILE A 11 -0.16 6.40 7.64
C ILE A 11 -0.80 5.02 7.83
N LEU A 12 -0.70 4.17 6.81
CA LEU A 12 -1.18 2.79 6.86
C LEU A 12 0.01 1.84 6.95
N THR A 13 0.08 1.04 8.02
CA THR A 13 1.10 0.00 8.17
C THR A 13 0.50 -1.39 8.00
N VAL A 14 1.25 -2.29 7.38
CA VAL A 14 0.81 -3.66 7.07
C VAL A 14 1.57 -4.67 7.93
N HIS A 15 0.83 -5.41 8.77
CA HIS A 15 1.38 -6.44 9.65
C HIS A 15 0.52 -7.72 9.63
N VAL A 16 0.45 -8.35 8.46
CA VAL A 16 -0.32 -9.58 8.26
C VAL A 16 0.58 -10.65 7.61
N PRO A 17 0.32 -11.95 7.85
CA PRO A 17 1.05 -12.99 7.15
C PRO A 17 0.69 -12.95 5.65
N LEU A 18 1.62 -13.40 4.80
CA LEU A 18 1.32 -13.65 3.39
C LEU A 18 0.58 -14.99 3.27
N ILE A 19 -0.71 -14.90 2.94
CA ILE A 19 -1.61 -16.01 2.61
C ILE A 19 -2.43 -15.61 1.39
N GLU A 20 -3.23 -16.53 0.83
CA GLU A 20 -4.07 -16.25 -0.34
C GLU A 20 -4.97 -15.01 -0.12
N ALA A 21 -5.58 -14.89 1.07
CA ALA A 21 -6.47 -13.78 1.40
C ALA A 21 -5.79 -12.41 1.57
N THR A 22 -4.46 -12.37 1.76
CA THR A 22 -3.69 -11.13 2.00
C THR A 22 -2.73 -10.79 0.87
N ARG A 23 -2.62 -11.64 -0.15
CA ARG A 23 -1.84 -11.34 -1.36
C ARG A 23 -2.53 -10.21 -2.13
N GLY A 24 -1.77 -9.18 -2.49
CA GLY A 24 -2.30 -7.98 -3.16
C GLY A 24 -3.36 -7.26 -2.31
N LEU A 25 -3.27 -7.36 -0.97
CA LEU A 25 -4.16 -6.65 -0.07
C LEU A 25 -4.09 -5.14 -0.31
N VAL A 26 -2.91 -4.57 -0.48
CA VAL A 26 -2.79 -3.17 -0.92
C VAL A 26 -2.80 -3.16 -2.44
N SER A 27 -3.98 -2.94 -3.03
CA SER A 27 -4.21 -2.90 -4.48
C SER A 27 -4.59 -1.50 -4.93
N THR A 28 -4.62 -1.25 -6.24
CA THR A 28 -5.08 0.02 -6.84
C THR A 28 -6.43 0.49 -6.28
N GLN A 29 -7.40 -0.43 -6.13
CA GLN A 29 -8.73 -0.08 -5.62
C GLN A 29 -8.68 0.37 -4.16
N ARG A 30 -7.81 -0.22 -3.32
CA ARG A 30 -7.70 0.17 -1.91
C ARG A 30 -6.86 1.43 -1.74
N LEU A 31 -5.83 1.63 -2.57
CA LEU A 31 -5.06 2.87 -2.62
C LEU A 31 -5.94 4.06 -3.01
N ALA A 32 -6.84 3.88 -3.98
CA ALA A 32 -7.79 4.91 -4.40
C ALA A 32 -8.77 5.36 -3.29
N LEU A 33 -8.88 4.60 -2.18
CA LEU A 33 -9.67 4.99 -1.02
C LEU A 33 -8.89 5.91 -0.07
N MET A 34 -7.55 5.91 -0.14
CA MET A 34 -6.70 6.64 0.79
C MET A 34 -6.72 8.14 0.53
N LYS A 35 -6.34 8.92 1.54
CA LYS A 35 -6.06 10.35 1.35
C LYS A 35 -4.82 10.47 0.46
N HIS A 36 -4.79 11.46 -0.43
CA HIS A 36 -3.62 11.70 -1.28
C HIS A 36 -2.36 12.05 -0.45
N SER A 37 -2.56 12.62 0.75
CA SER A 37 -1.49 12.91 1.70
C SER A 37 -1.03 11.70 2.52
N ALA A 38 -1.62 10.53 2.30
CA ALA A 38 -1.32 9.36 3.12
C ALA A 38 -0.07 8.62 2.63
N GLY A 39 0.60 7.95 3.57
CA GLY A 39 1.73 7.08 3.28
C GLY A 39 1.46 5.62 3.64
N ILE A 40 2.21 4.69 3.03
CA ILE A 40 2.16 3.26 3.33
C ILE A 40 3.50 2.74 3.84
N LEU A 41 3.45 1.92 4.88
CA LEU A 41 4.58 1.16 5.39
C LEU A 41 4.32 -0.35 5.24
N ASN A 42 5.18 -1.04 4.49
CA ASN A 42 5.12 -2.50 4.38
C ASN A 42 6.46 -3.12 4.78
N PHE A 43 6.48 -3.72 5.98
CA PHE A 43 7.60 -4.52 6.49
C PHE A 43 7.17 -5.98 6.74
N ALA A 44 6.08 -6.41 6.11
CA ALA A 44 5.55 -7.77 6.24
C ALA A 44 6.11 -8.66 5.13
N ARG A 45 5.54 -8.59 3.93
CA ARG A 45 6.00 -9.31 2.73
C ARG A 45 5.70 -8.48 1.48
N PRO A 46 6.55 -8.50 0.44
CA PRO A 46 6.36 -7.65 -0.72
C PRO A 46 5.03 -7.95 -1.42
N GLU A 47 4.63 -9.22 -1.53
CA GLU A 47 3.44 -9.64 -2.29
C GLU A 47 2.10 -9.31 -1.60
N ILE A 48 2.12 -8.73 -0.40
CA ILE A 48 0.92 -8.17 0.23
C ILE A 48 0.54 -6.84 -0.45
N VAL A 49 1.50 -6.19 -1.10
CA VAL A 49 1.33 -4.94 -1.82
C VAL A 49 1.46 -5.23 -3.32
N ASP A 50 0.57 -4.64 -4.12
CA ASP A 50 0.74 -4.56 -5.55
C ASP A 50 1.72 -3.42 -5.87
N GLU A 51 2.96 -3.78 -6.22
CA GLU A 51 4.02 -2.82 -6.52
C GLU A 51 3.67 -1.90 -7.69
N ALA A 52 3.07 -2.43 -8.76
CA ALA A 52 2.65 -1.62 -9.89
C ALA A 52 1.58 -0.61 -9.48
N ALA A 53 0.71 -0.97 -8.54
CA ALA A 53 -0.26 -0.05 -7.97
C ALA A 53 0.39 1.05 -7.11
N ILE A 54 1.45 0.74 -6.36
CA ILE A 54 2.22 1.74 -5.61
C ILE A 54 2.91 2.71 -6.55
N VAL A 55 3.66 2.22 -7.54
CA VAL A 55 4.35 3.05 -8.56
C VAL A 55 3.33 4.00 -9.20
N ALA A 56 2.22 3.47 -9.70
CA ALA A 56 1.19 4.28 -10.33
C ALA A 56 0.56 5.31 -9.38
N ALA A 57 0.39 4.99 -8.10
CA ALA A 57 -0.17 5.91 -7.12
C ALA A 57 0.82 7.04 -6.75
N LEU A 58 2.11 6.73 -6.65
CA LEU A 58 3.18 7.71 -6.42
C LEU A 58 3.33 8.63 -7.64
N ASP A 59 3.42 8.07 -8.85
CA ASP A 59 3.57 8.83 -10.10
C ASP A 59 2.41 9.80 -10.38
N GLN A 60 1.23 9.50 -9.84
CA GLN A 60 0.01 10.29 -10.02
C GLN A 60 -0.30 11.21 -8.82
N ASP A 61 0.60 11.31 -7.84
CA ASP A 61 0.39 12.07 -6.59
C ASP A 61 -0.89 11.65 -5.82
N TYR A 62 -1.31 10.39 -5.97
CA TYR A 62 -2.43 9.78 -5.23
C TYR A 62 -1.98 9.08 -3.94
N LEU A 63 -0.66 8.98 -3.72
CA LEU A 63 -0.04 8.52 -2.50
C LEU A 63 1.18 9.41 -2.21
N ALA A 64 1.35 9.84 -0.96
CA ALA A 64 2.44 10.75 -0.61
C ALA A 64 3.78 10.03 -0.48
N ASP A 65 3.77 8.82 0.09
CA ASP A 65 5.01 8.09 0.37
C ASP A 65 4.76 6.57 0.48
N SER A 66 5.78 5.79 0.19
CA SER A 66 5.80 4.35 0.40
C SER A 66 7.16 3.92 0.91
N VAL A 67 7.19 3.23 2.05
CA VAL A 67 8.42 2.73 2.66
C VAL A 67 8.33 1.23 2.90
N CYS A 68 9.34 0.49 2.44
CA CYS A 68 9.48 -0.93 2.69
C CYS A 68 10.95 -1.35 2.79
N ASP A 69 11.20 -2.55 3.32
CA ASP A 69 12.54 -3.17 3.38
C ASP A 69 12.84 -4.07 2.17
N PHE A 70 11.99 -4.04 1.15
CA PHE A 70 12.10 -4.83 -0.07
C PHE A 70 12.66 -3.96 -1.20
N PRO A 71 13.95 -4.07 -1.53
CA PRO A 71 14.53 -3.29 -2.61
C PRO A 71 13.93 -3.72 -3.95
N SER A 72 13.59 -2.74 -4.79
CA SER A 72 13.13 -2.93 -6.15
C SER A 72 13.82 -1.93 -7.08
N THR A 73 13.82 -2.23 -8.37
CA THR A 73 14.27 -1.29 -9.41
C THR A 73 13.12 -0.46 -9.99
N ALA A 74 11.88 -0.76 -9.59
CA ALA A 74 10.67 -0.09 -10.09
C ALA A 74 10.24 1.10 -9.21
N VAL A 75 10.63 1.12 -7.94
CA VAL A 75 10.37 2.17 -6.94
C VAL A 75 11.68 2.68 -6.35
#